data_AF-A0A7X2PUQ3-F1
#
_entry.id   AF-A0A7X2PUQ3-F1
#
_cell.length_a   1.000
_cell.length_b   1.000
_cell.length_c   1.000
_cell.angle_alpha   90.00
_cell.angle_beta   90.00
_cell.angle_gamma   90.00
#
_symmetry.space_group_name_H-M   'P 1'
#
loop_
_entity.id
_entity.type
_entity.pdbx_description
1 polymer ?
#
loop_
_entity_poly.entity_id
_entity_poly.type
_entity_poly.pdbx_seq_one_letter_code
_entity_poly.pdbx_strand_id
1 'polypeptide(L)'
;MCEFNRIDHILATMAGQELDTHVDFNYHPRTQTHRRLNLILFLNPAWEESWGGCLELLRDPFEPDCKAVVPLANPAVIFESSEVSWHGFREIQPPDPNLSRRSLAVYFYTREAPTRGAAPSHATFYYQRPLPSRIQAGYTVGEGDVRELQTLFARRDQYIKFLYHREMEFSETLSNILHSRSYRWGSRFAKLVKIVLPGRK
;
A
#
# COMPACT_ATOMS: atom_id res chain seq x y z
N MET A 1 1.21 -24.37 -3.51
CA MET A 1 2.40 -24.43 -2.64
C MET A 1 3.00 -23.03 -2.56
N CYS A 2 3.17 -22.43 -1.37
CA CYS A 2 3.81 -21.11 -1.24
C CYS A 2 5.31 -21.27 -1.45
N GLU A 3 5.88 -20.56 -2.42
CA GLU A 3 7.34 -20.53 -2.64
C GLU A 3 7.92 -19.39 -1.79
N PHE A 4 8.94 -19.71 -0.99
CA PHE A 4 9.72 -18.73 -0.23
C PHE A 4 10.64 -17.98 -1.21
N ASN A 5 10.27 -16.76 -1.59
CA ASN A 5 10.93 -16.09 -2.72
C ASN A 5 11.82 -14.90 -2.37
N ARG A 6 11.95 -14.47 -1.10
CA ARG A 6 13.06 -13.61 -0.62
C ARG A 6 12.93 -13.21 0.84
N ILE A 7 14.08 -13.06 1.50
CA ILE A 7 14.27 -12.02 2.52
C ILE A 7 14.62 -10.76 1.72
N ASP A 8 13.78 -9.73 1.78
CA ASP A 8 14.04 -8.54 0.96
C ASP A 8 15.18 -7.74 1.56
N HIS A 9 15.05 -7.07 2.70
CA HIS A 9 16.18 -6.33 3.33
C HIS A 9 15.95 -6.13 4.84
N ILE A 10 17.01 -5.93 5.61
CA ILE A 10 16.91 -5.29 6.94
C ILE A 10 16.69 -3.80 6.70
N LEU A 11 15.57 -3.27 7.19
CA LEU A 11 15.27 -1.84 7.12
C LEU A 11 15.69 -1.18 8.43
N ALA A 12 16.51 -0.15 8.34
CA ALA A 12 16.83 0.75 9.46
C ALA A 12 16.17 2.10 9.19
N THR A 13 15.29 2.52 10.10
CA THR A 13 14.55 3.78 10.02
C THR A 13 15.02 4.71 11.13
N MET A 14 15.44 5.93 10.76
CA MET A 14 16.06 6.91 11.66
C MET A 14 15.01 7.85 12.29
N ALA A 15 15.46 8.66 13.26
CA ALA A 15 14.65 9.72 13.83
C ALA A 15 14.11 10.68 12.75
N GLY A 16 12.85 11.11 12.91
CA GLY A 16 12.15 11.96 11.96
C GLY A 16 11.62 11.24 10.71
N GLN A 17 11.82 9.92 10.58
CA GLN A 17 11.26 9.14 9.48
C GLN A 17 9.97 8.43 9.90
N GLU A 18 9.10 8.23 8.91
CA GLU A 18 7.83 7.53 9.04
C GLU A 18 7.54 6.71 7.76
N LEU A 19 6.51 5.87 7.83
CA LEU A 19 5.97 5.20 6.65
C LEU A 19 4.46 5.39 6.63
N ASP A 20 3.97 6.16 5.67
CA ASP A 20 2.56 6.42 5.51
C ASP A 20 1.76 5.12 5.41
N THR A 21 0.55 5.14 5.97
CA THR A 21 -0.39 4.02 5.91
C THR A 21 -0.64 3.64 4.45
N HIS A 22 -0.46 2.36 4.11
CA HIS A 22 -0.54 1.88 2.74
C HIS A 22 -1.03 0.43 2.66
N VAL A 23 -1.38 0.04 1.45
CA VAL A 23 -1.50 -1.37 1.04
C VAL A 23 -0.43 -1.66 0.00
N ASP A 24 0.29 -2.75 0.21
CA ASP A 24 1.34 -3.21 -0.68
C ASP A 24 0.84 -3.58 -2.07
N PHE A 25 1.70 -3.48 -3.08
CA PHE A 25 1.45 -4.11 -4.37
C PHE A 25 1.22 -5.63 -4.23
N ASN A 26 0.29 -6.15 -5.01
CA ASN A 26 -0.18 -7.54 -4.90
C ASN A 26 0.50 -8.55 -5.85
N TYR A 27 1.34 -8.10 -6.79
CA TYR A 27 2.11 -8.98 -7.70
C TYR A 27 3.61 -8.74 -7.60
N HIS A 28 4.39 -9.82 -7.59
CA HIS A 28 5.83 -9.69 -7.71
C HIS A 28 6.20 -9.19 -9.13
N PRO A 29 7.00 -8.10 -9.27
CA PRO A 29 7.16 -7.40 -10.54
C PRO A 29 7.78 -8.26 -11.66
N ARG A 30 8.66 -9.22 -11.31
CA ARG A 30 9.33 -10.08 -12.31
C ARG A 30 8.60 -11.39 -12.59
N THR A 31 8.32 -12.17 -11.54
CA THR A 31 7.68 -13.48 -11.63
C THR A 31 6.16 -13.44 -11.83
N GLN A 32 5.51 -12.28 -11.64
CA GLN A 32 4.06 -12.12 -11.71
C GLN A 32 3.29 -13.09 -10.79
N THR A 33 3.93 -13.48 -9.68
CA THR A 33 3.30 -14.29 -8.64
C THR A 33 2.53 -13.41 -7.66
N HIS A 34 1.45 -13.94 -7.09
CA HIS A 34 0.55 -13.22 -6.18
C HIS A 34 1.14 -13.15 -4.77
N ARG A 35 1.26 -11.95 -4.21
CA ARG A 35 1.64 -11.74 -2.81
C ARG A 35 0.52 -12.26 -1.91
N ARG A 36 0.88 -13.00 -0.87
CA ARG A 36 -0.08 -13.66 0.04
C ARG A 36 0.05 -13.20 1.48
N LEU A 37 1.27 -13.18 1.99
CA LEU A 37 1.53 -12.85 3.38
C LEU A 37 2.69 -11.87 3.45
N ASN A 38 2.53 -10.91 4.35
CA ASN A 38 3.59 -10.07 4.85
C ASN A 38 3.99 -10.59 6.24
N LEU A 39 5.29 -10.72 6.49
CA LEU A 39 5.87 -10.97 7.79
C LEU A 39 6.85 -9.85 8.10
N ILE A 40 6.66 -9.20 9.26
CA ILE A 40 7.54 -8.18 9.78
C ILE A 40 8.11 -8.68 11.11
N LEU A 41 9.42 -8.89 11.16
CA LEU A 41 10.15 -9.24 12.39
C LEU A 41 10.91 -8.01 12.87
N PHE A 42 10.65 -7.60 14.11
CA PHE A 42 11.35 -6.47 14.71
C PHE A 42 12.66 -6.90 15.38
N LEU A 43 13.65 -6.00 15.38
CA LEU A 43 15.02 -6.29 15.81
C LEU A 43 15.53 -5.28 16.87
N ASN A 44 14.64 -4.57 17.57
CA ASN A 44 15.01 -3.51 18.50
C ASN A 44 15.04 -4.03 19.95
N PRO A 45 16.20 -4.00 20.64
CA PRO A 45 16.31 -4.56 21.99
C PRO A 45 15.44 -3.84 23.02
N ALA A 46 15.22 -2.54 22.82
CA ALA A 46 14.33 -1.72 23.61
C ALA A 46 13.62 -0.73 22.68
N TRP A 47 12.36 -0.46 22.98
CA TRP A 47 11.55 0.53 22.28
C TRP A 47 10.40 0.95 23.17
N GLU A 48 10.23 2.26 23.37
CA GLU A 48 9.07 2.81 24.08
C GLU A 48 8.03 3.26 23.06
N GLU A 49 6.75 3.02 23.35
CA GLU A 49 5.64 3.41 22.48
C GLU A 49 5.62 4.92 22.22
N SER A 50 6.01 5.73 23.21
CA SER A 50 6.08 7.19 23.12
C SER A 50 7.10 7.70 22.10
N TRP A 51 8.05 6.87 21.66
CA TRP A 51 9.01 7.22 20.62
C TRP A 51 8.42 7.10 19.20
N GLY A 52 7.15 6.73 19.06
CA GLY A 52 6.53 6.49 17.77
C GLY A 52 7.04 5.20 17.10
N GLY A 53 6.91 5.08 15.78
CA GLY A 53 7.37 3.90 15.05
C GLY A 53 6.61 2.60 15.33
N CYS A 54 5.55 2.60 16.14
CA CYS A 54 4.70 1.43 16.30
C CYS A 54 4.07 1.07 14.95
N LEU A 55 4.08 -0.22 14.62
CA LEU A 55 3.40 -0.70 13.43
C LEU A 55 1.90 -0.59 13.65
N GLU A 56 1.26 0.28 12.89
CA GLU A 56 -0.18 0.46 12.84
C GLU A 56 -0.75 -0.55 11.83
N LEU A 57 -1.76 -1.32 12.23
CA LEU A 57 -2.53 -2.23 11.39
C LEU A 57 -3.99 -1.78 11.41
N LEU A 58 -4.53 -1.45 10.25
CA LEU A 58 -5.89 -0.92 10.09
C LEU A 58 -6.66 -1.79 9.09
N ARG A 59 -7.96 -1.95 9.33
CA ARG A 59 -8.88 -2.51 8.32
C ARG A 59 -9.29 -1.46 7.30
N ASP A 60 -9.45 -0.23 7.77
CA ASP A 60 -9.87 0.93 6.99
C ASP A 60 -9.09 2.15 7.51
N PRO A 61 -8.32 2.87 6.66
CA PRO A 61 -7.53 4.02 7.09
C PRO A 61 -8.37 5.28 7.35
N PHE A 62 -9.66 5.26 7.02
CA PHE A 62 -10.60 6.34 7.29
C PHE A 62 -11.32 6.20 8.64
N GLU A 63 -11.18 5.04 9.29
CA GLU A 63 -11.78 4.74 10.59
C GLU A 63 -10.75 4.86 11.73
N PRO A 64 -11.17 5.13 12.98
CA PRO A 64 -10.25 5.30 14.10
C PRO A 64 -9.69 3.97 14.65
N ASP A 65 -10.23 2.82 14.25
CA ASP A 65 -9.79 1.51 14.75
C ASP A 65 -8.42 1.13 14.19
N CYS A 66 -7.44 1.02 15.08
CA CYS A 66 -6.06 0.70 14.76
C CYS A 66 -5.48 -0.22 15.82
N LYS A 67 -4.78 -1.27 15.38
CA LYS A 67 -3.93 -2.08 16.25
C LYS A 67 -2.48 -1.62 16.10
N ALA A 68 -1.88 -1.19 17.20
CA ALA A 68 -0.48 -0.81 17.25
C ALA A 68 0.38 -1.96 17.80
N VAL A 69 1.54 -2.19 17.20
CA VAL A 69 2.55 -3.14 17.70
C VAL A 69 3.87 -2.41 17.93
N VAL A 70 4.33 -2.42 19.18
CA VAL A 70 5.63 -1.86 19.56
C VAL A 70 6.73 -2.70 18.91
N PRO A 71 7.72 -2.07 18.24
CA PRO A 71 8.71 -2.78 17.45
C PRO A 71 9.83 -3.40 18.30
N LEU A 72 9.51 -4.09 19.39
CA LEU A 72 10.50 -4.80 20.21
C LEU A 72 11.04 -6.05 19.50
N ALA A 73 12.26 -6.49 19.85
CA ALA A 73 12.86 -7.69 19.29
C ALA A 73 12.10 -8.97 19.69
N ASN A 74 11.98 -9.91 18.74
CA ASN A 74 11.29 -11.22 18.80
C ASN A 74 9.82 -11.29 18.37
N PRO A 75 8.95 -10.29 18.63
CA PRO A 75 7.65 -10.21 17.97
C PRO A 75 7.78 -10.24 16.45
N ALA A 76 7.07 -11.20 15.85
CA ALA A 76 6.79 -11.25 14.42
C ALA A 76 5.32 -10.93 14.20
N VAL A 77 5.05 -9.98 13.32
CA VAL A 77 3.70 -9.65 12.87
C VAL A 77 3.49 -10.29 11.51
N ILE A 78 2.47 -11.14 11.40
CA ILE A 78 2.12 -11.82 10.16
C ILE A 78 0.68 -11.43 9.80
N PHE A 79 0.47 -11.04 8.55
CA PHE A 79 -0.86 -10.69 8.05
C PHE A 79 -1.00 -11.03 6.56
N GLU A 80 -2.24 -11.26 6.15
CA GLU A 80 -2.59 -11.49 4.75
C GLU A 80 -2.49 -10.19 3.95
N SER A 81 -1.86 -10.27 2.77
CA SER A 81 -1.83 -9.17 1.81
C SER A 81 -3.16 -9.10 1.08
N SER A 82 -3.92 -8.02 1.29
CA SER A 82 -5.23 -7.78 0.67
C SER A 82 -5.53 -6.29 0.56
N GLU A 83 -6.59 -5.92 -0.17
CA GLU A 83 -7.01 -4.52 -0.35
C GLU A 83 -7.44 -3.80 0.95
N VAL A 84 -7.50 -4.54 2.07
CA VAL A 84 -7.87 -4.03 3.40
C VAL A 84 -6.77 -4.24 4.43
N SER A 85 -5.57 -4.69 4.03
CA SER A 85 -4.42 -4.88 4.91
C SER A 85 -3.60 -3.59 5.04
N TRP A 86 -4.24 -2.53 5.52
CA TRP A 86 -3.61 -1.23 5.68
C TRP A 86 -2.60 -1.25 6.82
N HIS A 87 -1.41 -0.74 6.57
CA HIS A 87 -0.37 -0.68 7.59
C HIS A 87 0.63 0.43 7.36
N GLY A 88 1.31 0.85 8.42
CA GLY A 88 2.30 1.93 8.39
C GLY A 88 2.88 2.17 9.78
N PHE A 89 3.61 3.26 9.96
CA PHE A 89 4.02 3.70 11.29
C PHE A 89 4.25 5.22 11.29
N ARG A 90 3.97 5.84 12.44
CA ARG A 90 4.17 7.28 12.65
C ARG A 90 5.63 7.63 12.85
N GLU A 91 5.92 8.91 12.68
CA GLU A 91 7.25 9.49 12.88
C GLU A 91 7.91 9.00 14.16
N ILE A 92 9.18 8.64 14.02
CA ILE A 92 10.00 8.11 15.09
C ILE A 92 10.78 9.24 15.76
N GLN A 93 10.67 9.34 17.08
CA GLN A 93 11.31 10.34 17.92
C GLN A 93 11.95 9.67 19.14
N PRO A 94 13.03 8.89 18.96
CA PRO A 94 13.76 8.30 20.07
C PRO A 94 14.59 9.36 20.80
N PRO A 95 14.95 9.13 22.07
CA PRO A 95 15.76 10.07 22.84
C PRO A 95 17.18 10.22 22.28
N ASP A 96 17.73 9.17 21.67
CA ASP A 96 18.98 9.22 20.90
C ASP A 96 18.66 9.27 19.41
N PRO A 97 19.01 10.35 18.68
CA PRO A 97 18.76 10.46 17.25
C PRO A 97 19.54 9.45 16.40
N ASN A 98 20.58 8.80 16.94
CA ASN A 98 21.30 7.72 16.27
C ASN A 98 20.64 6.34 16.45
N LEU A 99 19.67 6.23 17.35
CA LEU A 99 18.90 5.00 17.51
C LEU A 99 18.00 4.80 16.29
N SER A 100 18.14 3.65 15.63
CA SER A 100 17.33 3.27 14.48
C SER A 100 16.29 2.23 14.86
N ARG A 101 15.06 2.38 14.34
CA ARG A 101 14.06 1.32 14.32
C ARG A 101 14.44 0.31 13.24
N ARG A 102 14.69 -0.93 13.64
CA ARG A 102 15.12 -2.03 12.77
C ARG A 102 14.04 -3.09 12.62
N SER A 103 13.81 -3.51 11.38
CA SER A 103 12.89 -4.59 11.04
C SER A 103 13.35 -5.40 9.84
N LEU A 104 12.98 -6.67 9.80
CA LEU A 104 13.10 -7.54 8.64
C LEU A 104 11.71 -7.75 8.03
N ALA A 105 11.56 -7.43 6.75
CA ALA A 105 10.33 -7.70 6.01
C ALA A 105 10.51 -8.91 5.09
N VAL A 106 9.56 -9.85 5.16
CA VAL A 106 9.53 -11.08 4.36
C VAL A 106 8.17 -11.21 3.71
N TYR A 107 8.18 -11.56 2.43
CA TYR A 107 6.97 -11.63 1.61
C TYR A 107 6.82 -13.02 1.00
N PHE A 108 5.62 -13.59 1.15
CA PHE A 108 5.30 -14.92 0.64
C PHE A 108 4.41 -14.81 -0.60
N TYR A 109 4.74 -15.59 -1.62
CA TYR A 109 4.06 -15.54 -2.91
C TYR A 109 3.54 -16.91 -3.37
N THR A 110 2.48 -16.90 -4.18
CA THR A 110 1.96 -18.10 -4.86
C THR A 110 1.79 -17.84 -6.35
N ARG A 111 1.87 -18.91 -7.16
CA ARG A 111 1.60 -18.84 -8.60
C ARG A 111 0.12 -18.68 -8.91
N GLU A 112 -0.73 -19.29 -8.10
CA GLU A 112 -2.19 -19.24 -8.25
C GLU A 112 -2.79 -18.02 -7.53
N ALA A 113 -3.83 -17.45 -8.14
CA ALA A 113 -4.60 -16.37 -7.55
C ALA A 113 -5.32 -16.81 -6.26
N PRO A 114 -5.65 -15.87 -5.36
CA PRO A 114 -6.51 -16.16 -4.22
C PRO A 114 -7.88 -16.71 -4.64
N THR A 115 -8.33 -17.78 -3.99
CA THR A 115 -9.68 -18.33 -4.20
C THR A 115 -10.78 -17.38 -3.72
N ARG A 116 -10.46 -16.48 -2.78
CA ARG A 116 -11.30 -15.36 -2.33
C ARG A 116 -10.47 -14.08 -2.26
N GLY A 117 -11.10 -12.94 -2.56
CA GLY A 117 -10.45 -11.63 -2.42
C GLY A 117 -9.36 -11.34 -3.46
N ALA A 118 -9.34 -12.05 -4.59
CA ALA A 118 -8.44 -11.72 -5.69
C ALA A 118 -8.78 -10.33 -6.24
N ALA A 119 -7.83 -9.42 -6.15
CA ALA A 119 -7.90 -8.11 -6.76
C ALA A 119 -7.10 -8.06 -8.08
N PRO A 120 -7.45 -7.17 -9.02
CA PRO A 120 -6.59 -6.86 -10.16
C PRO A 120 -5.20 -6.42 -9.71
N SER A 121 -4.20 -6.57 -10.58
CA SER A 121 -2.84 -6.08 -10.29
C SER A 121 -2.84 -4.58 -10.00
N HIS A 122 -2.17 -4.18 -8.93
CA HIS A 122 -1.97 -2.77 -8.58
C HIS A 122 -0.58 -2.53 -7.95
N ALA A 123 -0.12 -1.28 -8.06
CA ALA A 123 1.01 -0.79 -7.29
C ALA A 123 0.60 -0.50 -5.83
N THR A 124 1.58 -0.30 -4.95
CA THR A 124 1.33 0.19 -3.59
C THR A 124 0.54 1.50 -3.64
N PHE A 125 -0.54 1.58 -2.88
CA PHE A 125 -1.30 2.82 -2.72
C PHE A 125 -1.24 3.30 -1.28
N TYR A 126 -1.13 4.62 -1.13
CA TYR A 126 -0.92 5.28 0.16
C TYR A 126 -2.16 6.08 0.55
N TYR A 127 -2.53 5.97 1.82
CA TYR A 127 -3.54 6.81 2.41
C TYR A 127 -3.03 8.24 2.55
N GLN A 128 -3.76 9.18 1.95
CA GLN A 128 -3.46 10.60 2.05
C GLN A 128 -4.06 11.15 3.34
N ARG A 129 -3.22 11.35 4.35
CA ARG A 129 -3.68 11.83 5.66
C ARG A 129 -4.45 13.15 5.54
N PRO A 130 -5.54 13.32 6.32
CA PRO A 130 -6.33 14.53 6.31
C PRO A 130 -5.58 15.68 7.00
N LEU A 131 -6.16 16.87 6.92
CA LEU A 131 -5.73 18.00 7.74
C LEU A 131 -5.78 17.60 9.23
N PRO A 132 -4.73 17.87 10.02
CA PRO A 132 -4.78 17.60 11.45
C PRO A 132 -5.96 18.31 12.12
N SER A 133 -6.72 17.58 12.94
CA SER A 133 -7.96 18.07 13.54
C SER A 133 -7.79 19.30 14.44
N ARG A 134 -6.58 19.57 14.93
CA ARG A 134 -6.22 20.77 15.70
C ARG A 134 -6.28 22.06 14.87
N ILE A 135 -6.09 21.97 13.55
CA ILE A 135 -6.10 23.13 12.65
C ILE A 135 -7.55 23.44 12.31
N GLN A 136 -8.09 24.47 12.98
CA GLN A 136 -9.50 24.89 12.86
C GLN A 136 -9.60 26.41 12.78
N ALA A 137 -10.79 26.93 12.49
CA ALA A 137 -11.03 28.38 12.49
C ALA A 137 -10.65 29.00 13.85
N GLY A 138 -9.86 30.07 13.82
CA GLY A 138 -9.33 30.72 15.02
C GLY A 138 -8.02 30.12 15.56
N TYR A 139 -7.53 29.01 15.01
CA TYR A 139 -6.21 28.48 15.33
C TYR A 139 -5.10 29.30 14.66
N THR A 140 -4.12 29.75 15.45
CA THR A 140 -2.92 30.40 14.93
C THR A 140 -1.90 29.34 14.56
N VAL A 141 -1.65 29.20 13.25
CA VAL A 141 -0.70 28.22 12.70
C VAL A 141 0.73 28.58 13.13
N GLY A 142 1.39 27.66 13.84
CA GLY A 142 2.79 27.77 14.23
C GLY A 142 3.74 27.14 13.21
N GLU A 143 5.05 27.27 13.43
CA GLU A 143 6.05 26.75 12.49
C GLU A 143 6.00 25.22 12.32
N GLY A 144 5.71 24.49 13.40
CA GLY A 144 5.54 23.03 13.35
C GLY A 144 4.38 22.63 12.45
N ASP A 145 3.27 23.36 12.52
CA ASP A 145 2.11 23.15 11.66
C ASP A 145 2.44 23.44 10.21
N VAL A 146 3.18 24.52 9.92
CA VAL A 146 3.62 24.83 8.55
C VAL A 146 4.45 23.68 7.97
N ARG A 147 5.41 23.15 8.72
CA ARG A 147 6.23 22.00 8.28
C ARG A 147 5.42 20.74 8.04
N GLU A 148 4.47 20.43 8.92
CA GLU A 148 3.58 19.29 8.76
C GLU A 148 2.69 19.46 7.51
N LEU A 149 2.08 20.63 7.32
CA LEU A 149 1.23 20.92 6.16
C LEU A 149 2.00 20.84 4.84
N GLN A 150 3.22 21.40 4.80
CA GLN A 150 4.08 21.30 3.62
C GLN A 150 4.40 19.84 3.27
N THR A 151 4.69 19.02 4.28
CA THR A 151 4.92 17.57 4.11
C THR A 151 3.67 16.87 3.56
N LEU A 152 2.49 17.14 4.14
CA LEU A 152 1.23 16.56 3.69
C LEU A 152 0.88 16.95 2.25
N PHE A 153 1.06 18.22 1.87
CA PHE A 153 0.81 18.67 0.51
C PHE A 153 1.83 18.13 -0.49
N ALA A 154 3.11 18.12 -0.15
CA ALA A 154 4.14 17.56 -1.04
C ALA A 154 3.85 16.09 -1.38
N ARG A 155 3.46 15.28 -0.38
CA ARG A 155 3.06 13.88 -0.59
C ARG A 155 1.82 13.75 -1.46
N ARG A 156 0.81 14.57 -1.19
CA ARG A 156 -0.43 14.58 -1.97
C ARG A 156 -0.17 14.95 -3.42
N ASP A 157 0.67 15.95 -3.68
CA ASP A 157 1.03 16.38 -5.03
C ASP A 157 1.81 15.31 -5.78
N GLN A 158 2.74 14.61 -5.10
CA GLN A 158 3.43 13.46 -5.67
C GLN A 158 2.47 12.32 -6.03
N TYR A 159 1.51 12.03 -5.14
CA TYR A 159 0.51 11.00 -5.38
C TYR A 159 -0.44 11.36 -6.53
N ILE A 160 -0.90 12.61 -6.60
CA ILE A 160 -1.72 13.11 -7.71
C ILE A 160 -0.98 13.00 -9.04
N LYS A 161 0.31 13.40 -9.09
CA LYS A 161 1.14 13.23 -10.29
C LYS A 161 1.24 11.75 -10.70
N PHE A 162 1.49 10.86 -9.75
CA PHE A 162 1.51 9.42 -10.00
C PHE A 162 0.17 8.91 -10.59
N LEU A 163 -0.96 9.29 -10.00
CA LEU A 163 -2.29 8.91 -10.49
C LEU A 163 -2.56 9.47 -11.89
N TYR A 164 -2.14 10.71 -12.17
CA TYR A 164 -2.27 11.30 -13.50
C TYR A 164 -1.48 10.53 -14.56
N HIS A 165 -0.22 10.19 -14.28
CA HIS A 165 0.57 9.35 -15.19
C HIS A 165 -0.06 7.98 -15.41
N ARG A 166 -0.52 7.34 -14.34
CA ARG A 166 -1.20 6.04 -14.42
C ARG A 166 -2.49 6.10 -15.23
N GLU A 167 -3.27 7.17 -15.11
CA GLU A 167 -4.48 7.38 -15.90
C GLU A 167 -4.18 7.54 -17.39
N MET A 168 -3.13 8.30 -17.74
CA MET A 168 -2.69 8.44 -19.13
C MET A 168 -2.26 7.09 -19.72
N GLU A 169 -1.43 6.32 -19.01
CA GLU A 169 -1.00 4.99 -19.44
C GLU A 169 -2.17 4.00 -19.61
N PHE A 170 -3.12 4.04 -18.67
CA PHE A 170 -4.31 3.20 -18.73
C PHE A 170 -5.20 3.57 -19.92
N SER A 171 -5.44 4.86 -20.13
CA SER A 171 -6.20 5.39 -21.27
C SER A 171 -5.55 5.03 -22.61
N GLU A 172 -4.23 5.13 -22.73
CA GLU A 172 -3.48 4.73 -23.92
C GLU A 172 -3.60 3.21 -24.17
N THR A 173 -3.37 2.41 -23.12
CA THR A 173 -3.50 0.94 -23.19
C THR A 173 -4.89 0.52 -23.62
N LEU A 174 -5.94 1.11 -23.03
CA LEU A 174 -7.32 0.82 -23.38
C LEU A 174 -7.63 1.22 -24.82
N SER A 175 -7.18 2.40 -25.26
CA SER A 175 -7.33 2.83 -26.65
C SER A 175 -6.68 1.84 -27.62
N ASN A 176 -5.46 1.38 -27.32
CA ASN A 176 -4.75 0.39 -28.13
C ASN A 176 -5.51 -0.95 -28.21
N ILE A 177 -6.08 -1.42 -27.09
CA ILE A 177 -6.90 -2.64 -27.07
C ILE A 177 -8.17 -2.46 -27.92
N LEU A 178 -8.90 -1.35 -27.76
CA LEU A 178 -10.15 -1.10 -28.48
C LEU A 178 -9.94 -0.95 -30.00
N HIS A 179 -8.80 -0.40 -30.42
CA HIS A 179 -8.44 -0.26 -31.83
C HIS A 179 -7.75 -1.50 -32.41
N SER A 180 -7.40 -2.48 -31.58
CA SER A 180 -6.76 -3.71 -32.03
C SER A 180 -7.64 -4.49 -33.00
N ARG A 181 -7.00 -5.14 -33.98
CA ARG A 181 -7.71 -6.00 -34.93
C ARG A 181 -8.45 -7.12 -34.20
N SER A 182 -7.81 -7.77 -33.24
CA SER A 182 -8.38 -8.85 -32.44
C SER A 182 -9.67 -8.44 -31.73
N TYR A 183 -9.71 -7.25 -31.10
CA TYR A 183 -10.94 -6.75 -30.47
C TYR A 183 -12.06 -6.50 -31.48
N ARG A 184 -11.74 -5.90 -32.64
CA ARG A 184 -12.72 -5.66 -33.71
C ARG A 184 -13.29 -6.97 -34.27
N TRP A 185 -12.45 -7.99 -34.47
CA TRP A 185 -12.90 -9.31 -34.92
C TRP A 185 -13.75 -10.00 -33.87
N GLY A 186 -13.33 -10.01 -32.60
CA GLY A 186 -14.10 -10.59 -31.49
C GLY A 186 -15.47 -9.91 -31.29
N SER A 187 -15.53 -8.58 -31.37
CA SER A 187 -16.78 -7.82 -31.26
C SER A 187 -17.75 -8.11 -32.42
N ARG A 188 -17.25 -8.26 -33.64
CA ARG A 188 -18.06 -8.67 -34.81
C ARG A 188 -18.56 -10.11 -34.67
N PHE A 189 -17.73 -11.01 -34.17
CA PHE A 189 -18.11 -12.41 -33.93
C PHE A 189 -19.19 -12.51 -32.84
N ALA A 190 -19.04 -11.79 -31.72
CA ALA A 190 -20.04 -11.75 -30.65
C ALA A 190 -21.39 -11.17 -31.12
N LYS A 191 -21.39 -10.15 -32.00
CA LYS A 191 -22.61 -9.67 -32.65
C LYS A 191 -23.24 -10.72 -33.57
N LEU A 192 -22.43 -11.46 -34.33
CA LEU A 192 -22.92 -12.53 -35.20
C LEU A 192 -23.56 -13.67 -34.41
N VAL A 193 -22.94 -14.10 -33.30
CA VAL A 193 -23.46 -15.16 -32.42
C VAL A 193 -24.80 -14.75 -31.79
N LYS A 194 -24.98 -13.48 -31.40
CA LYS A 194 -26.28 -12.97 -30.91
C LYS A 194 -27.38 -12.96 -31.98
N ILE A 195 -27.02 -12.83 -33.25
CA ILE A 195 -27.97 -12.88 -34.37
C ILE A 195 -28.35 -14.35 -34.68
N VAL A 196 -27.40 -15.27 -34.59
CA VAL A 196 -27.58 -16.69 -34.94
C VAL A 196 -28.22 -17.50 -33.79
N LEU A 197 -28.04 -17.08 -32.53
CA LEU A 197 -28.65 -17.69 -31.35
C LEU A 197 -29.50 -16.66 -30.58
N PRO A 198 -30.70 -16.28 -31.09
CA PRO A 198 -31.66 -15.53 -30.28
C PRO A 198 -32.05 -16.41 -29.08
N GLY A 199 -31.91 -15.86 -27.87
CA GLY A 199 -32.00 -16.60 -26.61
C GLY A 199 -33.16 -17.59 -26.56
N ARG A 200 -32.87 -18.86 -26.20
CA ARG A 200 -33.89 -19.77 -25.68
C ARG A 200 -34.36 -19.19 -24.34
N LYS A 201 -35.64 -18.83 -24.27
CA LYS A 201 -36.36 -18.58 -23.01
C LYS A 201 -36.38 -19.84 -22.16
#